data_AF-A0A9Q3JV63-F1
#
_entry.id   AF-A0A9Q3JV63-F1
#
_cell.length_a   1.000
_cell.length_b   1.000
_cell.length_c   1.000
_cell.angle_alpha   90.00
_cell.angle_beta   90.00
_cell.angle_gamma   90.00
#
_symmetry.space_group_name_H-M   'P 1'
#
loop_
_entity.id
_entity.type
_entity.pdbx_description
1 polymer ?
#
loop_
_entity_poly.entity_id
_entity_poly.type
_entity_poly.pdbx_seq_one_letter_code
_entity_poly.pdbx_strand_id
1 'polypeptide(L)'
;MDSFITEHLKEEEFNHELTVKMKEKLIDLLLKYENAFKTDKKPLGAIIGHELDIILNVEKPYPPLLRRPAYPASPRVREALELHIKELMDLGVLRKVGHNEQVEVPTPVIITWHNGKSRMVGDLRALNTYTIPDRYPIPRIHETLTKLS
;
A
#
# COMPACT_ATOMS: atom_id res chain seq x y z
N MET A 1 29.96 8.10 5.36
CA MET A 1 29.51 6.81 4.78
C MET A 1 29.05 5.84 5.87
N ASP A 2 29.43 6.07 7.14
CA ASP A 2 29.31 5.09 8.23
C ASP A 2 28.00 5.07 9.03
N SER A 3 27.13 6.08 8.99
CA SER A 3 25.98 6.11 9.92
C SER A 3 24.81 5.22 9.46
N PHE A 4 24.47 5.19 8.17
CA PHE A 4 23.33 4.43 7.64
C PHE A 4 23.57 2.91 7.72
N ILE A 5 24.78 2.47 7.36
CA ILE A 5 25.19 1.06 7.38
C ILE A 5 25.21 0.53 8.82
N THR A 6 25.81 1.28 9.74
CA THR A 6 25.95 0.85 11.13
C THR A 6 24.61 0.84 11.87
N GLU A 7 23.67 1.73 11.51
CA GLU A 7 22.35 1.81 12.16
C GLU A 7 21.41 0.70 11.67
N HIS A 8 21.39 0.38 10.37
CA HIS A 8 20.50 -0.65 9.83
C HIS A 8 21.03 -2.08 9.98
N LEU A 9 22.35 -2.28 9.94
CA LEU A 9 22.93 -3.63 10.07
C LEU A 9 23.20 -4.07 11.51
N LYS A 10 23.07 -3.16 12.49
CA LYS A 10 23.17 -3.51 13.91
C LYS A 10 22.01 -4.38 14.38
N GLU A 11 20.87 -4.31 13.71
CA GLU A 11 19.66 -5.05 14.05
C GLU A 11 19.45 -6.32 13.20
N GLU A 12 20.28 -6.55 12.18
CA GLU A 12 20.10 -7.69 11.27
C GLU A 12 20.96 -8.91 11.65
N GLU A 13 20.28 -10.03 11.88
CA GLU A 13 20.91 -11.35 12.03
C GLU A 13 21.45 -11.83 10.67
N PHE A 14 22.66 -11.41 10.31
CA PHE A 14 23.38 -12.08 9.22
C PHE A 14 23.55 -13.56 9.54
N ASN A 15 23.30 -14.42 8.55
CA ASN A 15 23.58 -15.85 8.66
C ASN A 15 25.03 -16.05 9.17
N HIS A 16 25.17 -16.86 10.22
CA HIS A 16 26.43 -17.16 10.90
C HIS A 16 27.49 -17.79 9.98
N GLU A 17 27.07 -18.41 8.88
CA GLU A 17 27.93 -19.04 7.88
C GLU A 17 28.64 -18.02 6.95
N LEU A 18 28.24 -16.75 6.97
CA LEU A 18 28.82 -15.73 6.12
C LEU A 18 30.18 -15.26 6.65
N THR A 19 31.22 -15.41 5.83
CA THR A 19 32.53 -14.80 6.10
C THR A 19 32.47 -13.27 6.04
N VAL A 20 33.41 -12.60 6.70
CA VAL A 20 33.49 -11.12 6.74
C VAL A 20 33.47 -10.52 5.33
N LYS A 21 34.26 -11.08 4.41
CA LYS A 21 34.33 -10.63 3.01
C LYS A 21 33.02 -10.81 2.23
N MET A 22 32.22 -11.82 2.58
CA MET A 22 30.90 -12.03 1.97
C MET A 22 29.89 -11.01 2.49
N LYS A 23 29.97 -10.67 3.79
CA LYS A 23 29.15 -9.61 4.39
C LYS A 23 29.44 -8.26 3.74
N GLU A 24 30.71 -7.90 3.58
CA GLU A 24 31.11 -6.66 2.88
C GLU A 24 30.51 -6.57 1.47
N LYS A 25 30.67 -7.63 0.66
CA LYS A 25 30.10 -7.68 -0.69
C LYS A 25 28.57 -7.57 -0.71
N LEU A 26 27.90 -8.17 0.27
CA LEU A 26 26.44 -8.09 0.40
C LEU A 26 26.00 -6.66 0.72
N ILE A 27 26.69 -6.00 1.64
CA ILE A 27 26.41 -4.61 2.00
C ILE A 27 26.61 -3.70 0.79
N ASP A 28 27.71 -3.86 0.05
CA ASP A 28 27.96 -3.12 -1.18
C ASP A 28 26.83 -3.29 -2.21
N LEU A 29 26.28 -4.51 -2.32
CA LEU A 29 25.16 -4.81 -3.20
C LEU A 29 23.86 -4.14 -2.75
N LEU A 30 23.55 -4.21 -1.45
CA LEU A 30 22.35 -3.59 -0.87
C LEU A 30 22.38 -2.07 -1.04
N LEU A 31 23.54 -1.45 -0.81
CA LEU A 31 23.74 -0.01 -1.01
C LEU A 31 23.66 0.36 -2.49
N LYS A 32 24.27 -0.44 -3.37
CA LYS A 32 24.18 -0.23 -4.82
C LYS A 32 22.74 -0.20 -5.32
N TYR A 33 21.86 -1.01 -4.75
CA TYR A 33 20.45 -1.11 -5.14
C TYR A 33 19.50 -0.58 -4.06
N GLU A 34 19.92 0.42 -3.28
CA GLU A 34 19.15 0.94 -2.14
C GLU A 34 17.75 1.46 -2.48
N ASN A 35 17.48 1.77 -3.76
CA ASN A 35 16.18 2.24 -4.24
C ASN A 35 15.23 1.10 -4.64
N ALA A 36 15.72 -0.14 -4.71
CA ALA A 36 14.89 -1.32 -4.91
C ALA A 36 14.20 -1.77 -3.61
N PHE A 37 14.68 -1.29 -2.46
CA PHE A 37 14.15 -1.66 -1.14
C PHE A 37 13.28 -0.54 -0.57
N LYS A 38 12.16 -0.95 0.05
CA LYS A 38 11.33 -0.05 0.85
C LYS A 38 11.92 0.03 2.26
N THR A 39 12.07 1.24 2.79
CA THR A 39 12.47 1.51 4.18
C THR A 39 11.47 2.48 4.80
N ASP A 40 11.35 2.54 6.12
CA ASP A 40 10.43 3.43 6.83
C ASP A 40 10.64 4.92 6.48
N LYS A 41 11.87 5.31 6.12
CA LYS A 41 12.26 6.68 5.74
C LYS A 41 12.03 6.99 4.25
N LYS A 42 11.81 5.99 3.40
CA LYS A 42 11.63 6.18 1.95
C LYS A 42 10.15 5.99 1.59
N PRO A 43 9.57 6.90 0.78
CA PRO A 43 8.19 6.77 0.36
C PRO A 43 7.99 5.48 -0.44
N LEU A 44 6.75 5.01 -0.49
CA LEU A 44 6.38 3.92 -1.38
C LEU A 44 6.76 4.28 -2.82
N GLY A 45 7.22 3.28 -3.59
CA GLY A 45 7.47 3.49 -5.01
C GLY A 45 6.20 3.95 -5.72
N ALA A 46 6.33 4.97 -6.56
CA ALA A 46 5.24 5.51 -7.37
C ALA A 46 5.59 5.40 -8.85
N ILE A 47 4.67 4.87 -9.66
CA ILE A 47 4.81 4.84 -11.11
C ILE A 47 4.26 6.16 -11.65
N ILE A 48 5.14 7.02 -12.18
CA ILE A 48 4.77 8.33 -12.73
C ILE A 48 4.30 8.15 -14.18
N GLY A 49 3.18 8.77 -14.54
CA GLY A 49 2.65 8.80 -15.91
C GLY A 49 1.72 7.64 -16.29
N HIS A 50 1.40 6.75 -15.34
CA HIS A 50 0.48 5.63 -15.53
C HIS A 50 -0.70 5.74 -14.55
N GLU A 51 -1.45 6.83 -14.66
CA GLU A 51 -2.70 7.00 -13.92
C GLU A 51 -3.73 5.96 -14.35
N LEU A 52 -4.54 5.47 -13.41
CA LEU A 52 -5.53 4.44 -13.64
C LEU A 52 -6.94 5.05 -13.65
N ASP A 53 -7.61 4.93 -14.79
CA ASP A 53 -9.02 5.30 -14.91
C ASP A 53 -9.91 4.16 -14.41
N ILE A 54 -10.68 4.43 -13.36
CA ILE A 54 -11.71 3.50 -12.88
C ILE A 54 -13.01 3.83 -13.62
N ILE A 55 -13.33 3.02 -14.63
CA ILE A 55 -14.53 3.19 -15.44
C ILE A 55 -15.73 2.54 -14.73
N LEU A 56 -16.80 3.31 -14.54
CA LEU A 56 -18.05 2.84 -13.97
C LEU A 56 -19.06 2.50 -15.07
N ASN A 57 -19.96 1.55 -14.80
CA ASN A 57 -21.08 1.18 -15.67
C ASN A 57 -22.35 2.02 -15.40
N VAL A 58 -22.21 3.09 -14.62
CA VAL A 58 -23.27 4.04 -14.27
C VAL A 58 -22.76 5.47 -14.43
N GLU A 59 -23.67 6.37 -14.77
CA GLU A 59 -23.38 7.80 -14.94
C GLU A 59 -23.95 8.63 -13.78
N LYS A 60 -23.64 9.93 -13.79
CA LYS A 60 -24.20 10.87 -12.81
C LYS A 60 -25.69 11.15 -13.10
N PRO A 61 -26.53 11.29 -12.07
CA PRO A 61 -26.21 11.18 -10.65
C PRO A 61 -26.00 9.72 -10.21
N TYR A 62 -24.91 9.46 -9.48
CA TYR A 62 -24.57 8.11 -9.04
C TYR A 62 -25.61 7.52 -8.07
N PRO A 63 -25.82 6.18 -8.09
CA PRO A 63 -26.72 5.50 -7.17
C PRO A 63 -26.40 5.80 -5.69
N PRO A 64 -27.41 5.89 -4.81
CA PRO A 64 -27.20 6.12 -3.38
C PRO A 64 -26.26 5.10 -2.71
N LEU A 65 -26.17 3.89 -3.27
CA LEU A 65 -25.28 2.84 -2.78
C LEU A 65 -23.79 3.22 -2.85
N LEU A 66 -23.40 4.12 -3.77
CA LEU A 66 -22.04 4.67 -3.89
C LEU A 66 -21.77 5.83 -2.92
N ARG A 67 -22.80 6.34 -2.22
CA ARG A 67 -22.71 7.46 -1.27
C ARG A 67 -22.90 6.98 0.16
N ARG A 68 -22.10 6.00 0.59
CA ARG A 68 -22.18 5.46 1.95
C ARG A 68 -21.55 6.41 2.96
N PRO A 69 -22.21 6.69 4.09
CA PRO A 69 -21.58 7.43 5.18
C PRO A 69 -20.50 6.58 5.86
N ALA A 70 -19.62 7.25 6.61
CA ALA A 70 -18.66 6.57 7.47
C ALA A 70 -19.38 5.71 8.51
N TYR A 71 -18.82 4.54 8.81
CA TYR A 71 -19.35 3.68 9.86
C TYR A 71 -19.11 4.29 11.25
N PRO A 72 -20.03 4.06 12.21
CA PRO A 72 -19.78 4.40 13.60
C PRO A 72 -18.50 3.71 14.11
N ALA A 73 -17.63 4.49 14.76
CA ALA A 73 -16.36 4.01 15.29
C ALA A 73 -16.29 4.23 16.80
N SER A 74 -15.90 3.18 17.54
CA SER A 74 -15.58 3.29 18.96
C SER A 74 -14.29 4.10 19.17
N PRO A 75 -14.00 4.59 20.40
CA PRO A 75 -12.78 5.35 20.67
C PRO A 75 -11.50 4.64 20.21
N ARG A 76 -11.36 3.35 20.54
CA ARG A 76 -10.24 2.50 20.10
C ARG A 76 -10.11 2.40 18.57
N VAL A 77 -11.24 2.37 17.86
CA VAL A 77 -11.25 2.33 16.38
C VAL A 77 -10.84 3.68 15.80
N ARG A 78 -11.28 4.80 16.40
CA ARG A 78 -10.89 6.15 15.97
C ARG A 78 -9.39 6.38 16.11
N GLU A 79 -8.81 6.04 17.27
CA GLU A 79 -7.37 6.14 17.50
C GLU A 79 -6.57 5.35 16.46
N ALA A 80 -7.00 4.12 16.15
CA ALA A 80 -6.37 3.32 15.11
C ALA A 80 -6.53 3.94 13.71
N LEU A 81 -7.71 4.47 13.37
CA LEU A 81 -7.93 5.16 12.09
C LEU A 81 -7.03 6.38 11.96
N GLU A 82 -6.93 7.22 12.99
CA GLU A 82 -6.08 8.41 12.98
C GLU A 82 -4.61 8.07 12.76
N LEU A 83 -4.12 7.01 13.42
CA LEU A 83 -2.77 6.49 13.21
C LEU A 83 -2.54 6.09 11.75
N HIS A 84 -3.38 5.21 11.19
CA HIS A 84 -3.24 4.72 9.81
C HIS A 84 -3.39 5.85 8.78
N ILE A 85 -4.32 6.78 8.98
CA ILE A 85 -4.51 7.92 8.08
C ILE A 85 -3.27 8.80 8.09
N LYS A 86 -2.70 9.10 9.27
CA LYS A 86 -1.50 9.91 9.38
C LYS A 86 -0.31 9.23 8.68
N GLU A 87 -0.08 7.95 8.93
CA GLU A 87 0.99 7.19 8.28
C GLU A 87 0.86 7.20 6.75
N LEU A 88 -0.35 7.01 6.22
CA LEU A 88 -0.59 7.04 4.78
C LEU A 88 -0.49 8.45 4.18
N MET A 89 -0.78 9.50 4.94
CA MET A 89 -0.52 10.88 4.54
C MET A 89 0.98 11.17 4.50
N ASP A 90 1.74 10.74 5.51
CA ASP A 90 3.19 10.91 5.59
C ASP A 90 3.90 10.15 4.45
N LEU A 91 3.35 8.99 4.05
CA LEU A 91 3.81 8.22 2.89
C LEU A 91 3.36 8.79 1.53
N GLY A 92 2.52 9.84 1.51
CA GLY A 92 2.00 10.43 0.28
C GLY A 92 0.94 9.59 -0.46
N VAL A 93 0.40 8.56 0.19
CA VAL A 93 -0.65 7.70 -0.38
C VAL A 93 -2.03 8.36 -0.28
N LEU A 94 -2.28 9.08 0.81
CA LEU A 94 -3.51 9.83 1.02
C LEU A 94 -3.24 11.33 1.03
N ARG A 95 -4.24 12.11 0.59
CA ARG A 95 -4.26 13.56 0.73
C ARG A 95 -5.59 14.03 1.32
N LYS A 96 -5.57 15.20 1.94
CA LYS A 96 -6.81 15.89 2.29
C LYS A 96 -7.50 16.38 1.02
N VAL A 97 -8.81 16.22 0.96
CA VAL A 97 -9.66 16.78 -0.09
C VAL A 97 -9.92 18.25 0.25
N GLY A 98 -9.72 19.15 -0.71
CA GLY A 98 -9.93 20.58 -0.50
C GLY A 98 -11.42 20.94 -0.38
N HIS A 99 -11.71 22.09 0.25
CA HIS A 99 -13.10 22.57 0.44
C HIS A 99 -13.88 22.77 -0.88
N ASN A 100 -13.16 22.97 -1.99
CA ASN A 100 -13.76 23.16 -3.31
C ASN A 100 -13.91 21.86 -4.10
N GLU A 101 -13.45 20.73 -3.56
CA GLU A 101 -13.52 19.43 -4.23
C GLU A 101 -14.72 18.63 -3.70
N GLN A 102 -15.61 18.21 -4.61
CA GLN A 102 -16.75 17.39 -4.26
C GLN A 102 -16.39 15.91 -4.35
N VAL A 103 -16.57 15.17 -3.25
CA VAL A 103 -16.43 13.70 -3.23
C VAL A 103 -17.77 13.05 -3.52
N GLU A 104 -17.93 12.51 -4.73
CA GLU A 104 -19.20 11.91 -5.16
C GLU A 104 -19.34 10.43 -4.81
N VAL A 105 -18.21 9.74 -4.63
CA VAL A 105 -18.13 8.29 -4.35
C VAL A 105 -17.25 8.05 -3.11
N PRO A 106 -17.73 8.40 -1.90
CA PRO A 106 -16.99 8.14 -0.68
C PRO A 106 -16.88 6.63 -0.42
N THR A 107 -15.67 6.19 -0.06
CA THR A 107 -15.43 4.81 0.38
C THR A 107 -15.30 4.78 1.91
N PRO A 108 -16.23 4.16 2.64
CA PRO A 108 -16.10 4.04 4.08
C PRO A 108 -14.99 3.04 4.43
N VAL A 109 -14.30 3.31 5.53
CA VAL A 109 -13.21 2.46 6.04
C VAL A 109 -13.59 1.84 7.39
N ILE A 110 -13.04 0.67 7.66
CA ILE A 110 -13.17 -0.04 8.93
C ILE A 110 -11.79 -0.45 9.46
N ILE A 111 -11.70 -0.73 10.76
CA ILE A 111 -10.52 -1.32 11.37
C ILE A 111 -10.78 -2.81 11.64
N THR A 112 -9.85 -3.64 11.19
CA THR A 112 -9.78 -5.07 11.55
C THR A 112 -8.58 -5.31 12.45
N TRP A 113 -8.70 -6.23 13.40
CA TRP A 113 -7.63 -6.58 14.33
C TRP A 113 -7.20 -8.03 14.09
N HIS A 114 -5.89 -8.27 14.07
CA HIS A 114 -5.35 -9.62 14.07
C HIS A 114 -3.96 -9.62 14.70
N ASN A 115 -3.73 -10.53 15.65
CA ASN A 115 -2.53 -10.62 16.49
C ASN A 115 -2.17 -9.29 17.16
N GLY A 116 -3.18 -8.60 17.73
CA GLY A 116 -2.99 -7.33 18.43
C GLY A 116 -2.71 -6.13 17.53
N LYS A 117 -2.52 -6.31 16.22
CA LYS A 117 -2.28 -5.23 15.25
C LYS A 117 -3.57 -4.84 14.53
N SER A 118 -3.80 -3.54 14.36
CA SER A 118 -4.92 -2.98 13.60
C SER A 118 -4.57 -2.86 12.12
N ARG A 119 -5.58 -2.97 11.25
CA ARG A 119 -5.48 -2.73 9.81
C ARG A 119 -6.67 -1.91 9.34
N MET A 120 -6.42 -0.83 8.62
CA MET A 120 -7.44 -0.05 7.93
C MET A 120 -7.85 -0.75 6.63
N VAL A 121 -9.15 -0.93 6.41
CA VAL A 121 -9.72 -1.63 5.26
C VAL A 121 -10.83 -0.79 4.65
N GLY A 122 -10.73 -0.46 3.36
CA GLY A 122 -11.80 0.20 2.61
C GLY A 122 -12.90 -0.78 2.19
N ASP A 123 -14.16 -0.42 2.42
CA ASP A 123 -15.30 -1.19 1.89
C ASP A 123 -15.63 -0.77 0.45
N LEU A 124 -15.00 -1.46 -0.50
CA LEU A 124 -15.16 -1.23 -1.94
C LEU A 124 -16.31 -2.04 -2.56
N ARG A 125 -17.12 -2.76 -1.78
CA ARG A 125 -18.14 -3.68 -2.34
C ARG A 125 -19.16 -2.98 -3.23
N ALA A 126 -19.62 -1.80 -2.79
CA ALA A 126 -20.54 -0.98 -3.58
C ALA A 126 -19.86 -0.51 -4.88
N LEU A 127 -18.65 0.03 -4.79
CA LEU A 127 -17.87 0.48 -5.94
C LEU A 127 -17.68 -0.65 -6.96
N ASN A 128 -17.22 -1.81 -6.51
CA ASN A 128 -16.95 -2.97 -7.35
C ASN A 128 -18.17 -3.47 -8.13
N THR A 129 -19.39 -3.28 -7.59
CA THR A 129 -20.63 -3.63 -8.31
C THR A 129 -20.84 -2.76 -9.57
N TYR A 130 -20.32 -1.53 -9.52
CA TYR A 130 -20.47 -0.55 -10.58
C TYR A 130 -19.19 -0.37 -11.41
N THR A 131 -18.06 -0.98 -11.03
CA THR A 131 -16.82 -0.93 -11.80
C THR A 131 -16.88 -1.89 -12.99
N ILE A 132 -16.51 -1.42 -14.18
CA ILE A 132 -16.33 -2.28 -15.36
C ILE A 132 -15.06 -3.11 -15.16
N PRO A 133 -15.14 -4.47 -15.17
CA PRO A 133 -13.96 -5.30 -14.99
C PRO A 133 -12.98 -5.17 -16.15
N ASP A 134 -11.72 -4.89 -15.84
CA ASP A 134 -10.63 -5.01 -16.82
C ASP A 134 -10.36 -6.49 -17.10
N ARG A 135 -10.41 -6.88 -18.39
CA ARG A 135 -10.26 -8.26 -18.83
C ARG A 135 -8.82 -8.53 -19.24
N TYR A 136 -7.90 -8.37 -18.31
CA TYR A 136 -6.50 -8.77 -18.48
C TYR A 136 -6.18 -9.95 -17.55
N PRO A 137 -6.33 -11.20 -18.01
CA PRO A 137 -6.12 -12.35 -17.14
C PRO A 137 -4.65 -12.43 -16.73
N ILE A 138 -4.41 -12.48 -15.41
CA ILE A 138 -3.10 -12.82 -14.88
C ILE A 138 -2.82 -14.27 -15.27
N PRO A 139 -1.70 -14.57 -15.95
CA PRO A 139 -1.40 -15.94 -16.39
C PRO A 139 -1.30 -16.87 -15.18
N ARG A 140 -1.78 -18.11 -15.33
CA ARG A 140 -1.69 -19.10 -14.25
C ARG A 140 -0.23 -19.45 -14.01
N ILE A 141 0.14 -19.67 -12.76
CA ILE A 141 1.53 -19.99 -12.36
C ILE A 141 2.11 -21.13 -13.21
N HIS A 142 1.33 -22.21 -13.43
CA HIS A 142 1.76 -23.34 -14.25
C HIS A 142 2.03 -22.98 -15.72
N GLU A 143 1.17 -22.15 -16.33
CA GLU A 143 1.36 -21.68 -17.71
C GLU A 143 2.63 -20.84 -17.86
N THR A 144 2.97 -20.05 -16.85
CA THR A 144 4.21 -19.27 -16.82
C THR A 144 5.43 -20.18 -16.67
N LEU A 145 5.36 -21.20 -15.80
CA LEU A 145 6.47 -22.13 -15.56
C LEU A 145 6.79 -22.99 -16.79
N THR A 146 5.79 -23.46 -17.54
CA THR A 146 6.00 -24.23 -18.77
C THR A 146 6.70 -23.43 -19.88
N LYS A 147 6.65 -22.09 -19.83
CA LYS A 147 7.38 -21.23 -20.79
C LYS A 147 8.86 -21.01 -20.43
N LEU A 148 9.29 -21.48 -19.27
CA LEU A 148 10.69 -21.37 -18.80
C LEU A 148 11.51 -22.64 -19.03
N SER A 149 10.87 -23.74 -19.43
CA SER A 149 11.51 -25.01 -19.81
C SER A 149 11.85 -25.04 -21.29
#